data_AF-A0A8D5U3S1-F1
#
_entry.id   AF-A0A8D5U3S1-F1
#
_cell.length_a   1.000
_cell.length_b   1.000
_cell.length_c   1.000
_cell.angle_alpha   90.00
_cell.angle_beta   90.00
_cell.angle_gamma   90.00
#
_symmetry.space_group_name_H-M   'P 1'
#
loop_
_entity.id
_entity.type
_entity.pdbx_description
1 polymer ?
#
loop_
_entity_poly.entity_id
_entity_poly.type
_entity_poly.pdbx_seq_one_letter_code
_entity_poly.pdbx_strand_id
1 'polypeptide(L)'
;MSLVIFNIIIDGEVDPEKVQKLIDKMGMVANILSTEFKSEPFKSLHEKYADKVEVPVELKSKDDWFFYFYLLHKLFEDYLKGGGLKGLIEDLNRLKIKKEEILDTIMGEDVKEGKSDKPVDELASLTVWTYKTPDLLSLLKKFEVNSGKEYEAEYLGLKVYVAIRPDPDELGSYAPYVFLTDNKPRLGLAMGRISIDPYETNVTQLTESRQELVQSVLEEHYEKLTLKSKTEWKGEDIMINQRTYDIVRALRYSRWALKTVKLSFTELVNSLPLLLSTVNDPKSFLKFLREFHDDAEKKGINLDVIKKEVTEMG
;
A
#
# COMPACT_ATOMS: atom_id res chain seq x y z
N MET A 1 4.31 12.56 -7.54
CA MET A 1 4.03 11.15 -7.90
C MET A 1 3.93 10.35 -6.62
N SER A 2 2.73 9.94 -6.21
CA SER A 2 2.59 8.91 -5.20
C SER A 2 2.71 7.55 -5.91
N LEU A 3 3.94 7.01 -6.00
CA LEU A 3 4.06 5.56 -5.83
C LEU A 3 3.30 5.23 -4.56
N VAL A 4 2.61 4.09 -4.46
CA VAL A 4 1.93 3.64 -3.24
C VAL A 4 2.87 3.83 -2.05
N ILE A 5 2.75 4.97 -1.35
CA ILE A 5 3.47 5.23 -0.12
C ILE A 5 2.61 4.46 0.86
N PHE A 6 3.10 3.28 1.22
CA PHE A 6 2.54 2.43 2.25
C PHE A 6 2.20 3.30 3.45
N ASN A 7 0.91 3.50 3.68
CA ASN A 7 0.42 4.41 4.67
C ASN A 7 0.63 3.79 6.04
N ILE A 8 1.49 4.43 6.85
CA ILE A 8 1.49 4.18 8.28
C ILE A 8 0.29 4.92 8.86
N ILE A 9 -0.56 4.19 9.56
CA ILE A 9 -1.69 4.74 10.30
C ILE A 9 -1.40 4.70 11.79
N ILE A 10 -2.01 5.60 12.54
CA ILE A 10 -2.08 5.51 13.99
C ILE A 10 -3.50 5.08 14.34
N ASP A 11 -3.60 3.99 15.09
CA ASP A 11 -4.86 3.46 15.58
C ASP A 11 -4.95 3.70 17.08
N GLY A 12 -5.78 4.67 17.49
CA GLY A 12 -5.98 5.11 18.88
C GLY A 12 -5.99 6.64 19.04
N GLU A 13 -6.34 7.12 20.23
CA GLU A 13 -6.38 8.55 20.53
C GLU A 13 -4.97 9.10 20.78
N VAL A 14 -4.58 10.11 19.98
CA VAL A 14 -3.31 10.82 20.11
C VAL A 14 -3.48 12.30 19.73
N ASP A 15 -2.58 13.16 20.21
CA ASP A 15 -2.49 14.57 19.82
C ASP A 15 -1.77 14.72 18.46
N PRO A 16 -2.48 15.07 17.36
CA PRO A 16 -1.92 15.00 16.00
C PRO A 16 -0.69 15.89 15.78
N GLU A 17 -0.66 17.10 16.35
CA GLU A 17 0.45 18.05 16.16
C GLU A 17 1.73 17.55 16.84
N LYS A 18 1.60 16.88 17.98
CA LYS A 18 2.72 16.26 18.68
C LYS A 18 3.20 15.02 17.95
N VAL A 19 2.29 14.22 17.39
CA VAL A 19 2.67 12.97 16.74
C VAL A 19 3.35 13.19 15.39
N GLN A 20 2.95 14.15 14.56
CA GLN A 20 3.65 14.38 13.28
C GLN A 20 5.13 14.72 13.50
N LYS A 21 5.42 15.65 14.42
CA LYS A 21 6.80 16.01 14.79
C LYS A 21 7.56 14.83 15.41
N LEU A 22 6.85 13.92 16.08
CA LEU A 22 7.42 12.72 16.65
C LEU A 22 7.76 11.69 15.57
N ILE A 23 6.88 11.44 14.59
CA ILE A 23 7.13 10.48 13.49
C ILE A 23 8.39 10.85 12.72
N ASP A 24 8.58 12.13 12.39
CA ASP A 24 9.77 12.57 11.66
C ASP A 24 11.06 12.23 12.42
N LYS A 25 11.06 12.46 13.74
CA LYS A 25 12.19 12.13 14.62
C LYS A 25 12.36 10.62 14.80
N MET A 26 11.26 9.88 14.95
CA MET A 26 11.30 8.42 15.01
C MET A 26 11.88 7.83 13.72
N GLY A 27 11.60 8.42 12.56
CA GLY A 27 12.21 8.02 11.29
C GLY A 27 13.73 8.22 11.27
N MET A 28 14.21 9.35 11.78
CA MET A 28 15.66 9.57 11.95
C MET A 28 16.29 8.51 12.86
N VAL A 29 15.65 8.20 13.98
CA VAL A 29 16.14 7.19 14.93
C VAL A 29 16.13 5.80 14.30
N ALA A 30 15.04 5.42 13.63
CA ALA A 30 14.93 4.12 12.96
C ALA A 30 16.03 3.94 11.92
N ASN A 31 16.37 4.99 11.15
CA ASN A 31 17.49 4.98 10.21
C ASN A 31 18.86 4.81 10.89
N ILE A 32 19.05 5.44 12.07
CA ILE A 32 20.29 5.27 12.85
C ILE A 32 20.41 3.85 13.39
N LEU A 33 19.29 3.26 13.84
CA LEU A 33 19.28 1.90 14.39
C LEU A 33 19.32 0.81 13.32
N SER A 34 18.82 1.08 12.11
CA SER A 34 18.80 0.08 11.03
C SER A 34 20.17 -0.19 10.41
N THR A 35 21.06 0.80 10.48
CA THR A 35 22.31 0.84 9.71
C THR A 35 23.51 1.06 10.62
N GLU A 36 24.64 0.39 10.34
CA GLU A 36 25.90 0.67 11.03
C GLU A 36 26.60 1.88 10.41
N PHE A 37 27.10 2.79 11.24
CA PHE A 37 27.77 4.02 10.81
C PHE A 37 29.26 4.00 11.13
N LYS A 38 30.07 4.55 10.22
CA LYS A 38 31.52 4.73 10.43
C LYS A 38 31.90 6.13 10.91
N SER A 39 31.05 7.13 10.65
CA SER A 39 31.29 8.54 10.97
C SER A 39 30.57 8.98 12.24
N GLU A 40 31.20 9.88 12.99
CA GLU A 40 30.56 10.61 14.09
C GLU A 40 29.61 11.70 13.55
N PRO A 41 28.51 12.03 14.27
CA PRO A 41 28.09 11.49 15.56
C PRO A 41 27.29 10.17 15.47
N PHE A 42 26.97 9.69 14.27
CA PHE A 42 26.03 8.59 14.06
C PHE A 42 26.55 7.25 14.56
N LYS A 43 27.86 7.00 14.45
CA LYS A 43 28.51 5.81 15.00
C LYS A 43 28.25 5.70 16.51
N SER A 44 28.59 6.75 17.27
CA SER A 44 28.37 6.76 18.72
C SER A 44 26.89 6.61 19.09
N LEU A 45 25.97 7.22 18.33
CA LEU A 45 24.54 7.07 18.58
C LEU A 45 24.05 5.65 18.30
N HIS A 46 24.49 5.03 17.20
CA HIS A 46 24.16 3.63 16.89
C HIS A 46 24.67 2.70 17.99
N GLU A 47 25.97 2.75 18.30
CA GLU A 47 26.59 1.87 19.30
C GLU A 47 25.97 2.00 20.69
N LYS A 48 25.56 3.22 21.07
CA LYS A 48 24.94 3.49 22.39
C LYS A 48 23.52 2.92 22.54
N TYR A 49 22.77 2.76 21.45
CA TYR A 49 21.35 2.43 21.50
C TYR A 49 20.96 1.15 20.74
N ALA A 50 21.89 0.54 19.98
CA ALA A 50 21.61 -0.68 19.21
C ALA A 50 21.15 -1.86 20.07
N ASP A 51 21.60 -1.94 21.32
CA ASP A 51 21.21 -2.98 22.28
C ASP A 51 19.81 -2.78 22.89
N LYS A 52 19.20 -1.60 22.69
CA LYS A 52 17.87 -1.26 23.24
C LYS A 52 16.71 -1.84 22.46
N VAL A 53 16.96 -2.34 21.24
CA VAL A 53 15.93 -2.95 20.39
C VAL A 53 16.39 -4.34 20.00
N GLU A 54 15.61 -5.35 20.37
CA GLU A 54 15.83 -6.70 19.90
C GLU A 54 15.64 -6.73 18.37
N VAL A 55 16.68 -7.13 17.64
CA VAL A 55 16.68 -7.18 16.18
C VAL A 55 16.25 -8.56 15.71
N PRO A 56 15.09 -8.72 15.06
CA PRO A 56 14.70 -9.99 14.48
C PRO A 56 15.53 -10.19 13.19
N VAL A 57 16.55 -11.04 13.26
CA VAL A 57 17.56 -11.24 12.19
C VAL A 57 16.92 -11.68 10.87
N GLU A 58 15.95 -12.59 10.94
CA GLU A 58 15.22 -13.06 9.76
C GLU A 58 14.43 -11.93 9.09
N LEU A 59 13.76 -11.09 9.88
CA LEU A 59 13.06 -9.93 9.35
C LEU A 59 14.03 -8.94 8.70
N LYS A 60 15.11 -8.56 9.40
CA LYS A 60 16.11 -7.62 8.90
C LYS A 60 16.78 -8.08 7.61
N SER A 61 16.82 -9.39 7.32
CA SER A 61 17.48 -9.92 6.12
C SER A 61 16.53 -10.12 4.94
N LYS A 62 15.22 -10.25 5.19
CA LYS A 62 14.22 -10.63 4.17
C LYS A 62 13.26 -9.50 3.80
N ASP A 63 13.08 -8.52 4.68
CA ASP A 63 12.15 -7.41 4.46
C ASP A 63 12.58 -6.15 5.22
N ASP A 64 13.56 -5.44 4.66
CA ASP A 64 14.12 -4.19 5.22
C ASP A 64 13.04 -3.14 5.52
N TRP A 65 11.99 -3.08 4.70
CA TRP A 65 10.89 -2.14 4.86
C TRP A 65 10.03 -2.48 6.08
N PHE A 66 9.68 -3.75 6.26
CA PHE A 66 8.93 -4.16 7.45
C PHE A 66 9.80 -4.12 8.71
N PHE A 67 11.11 -4.37 8.58
CA PHE A 67 12.07 -4.15 9.65
C PHE A 67 12.11 -2.67 10.08
N TYR A 68 12.15 -1.74 9.14
CA TYR A 68 12.08 -0.30 9.43
C TYR A 68 10.78 0.07 10.15
N PHE A 69 9.63 -0.48 9.69
CA PHE A 69 8.35 -0.31 10.40
C PHE A 69 8.38 -0.88 11.82
N TYR A 70 9.02 -2.04 12.02
CA TYR A 70 9.21 -2.63 13.34
C TYR A 70 9.98 -1.69 14.28
N LEU A 71 11.06 -1.06 13.80
CA LEU A 71 11.81 -0.07 14.60
C LEU A 71 10.94 1.14 14.94
N LEU A 72 10.20 1.69 13.97
CA LEU A 72 9.26 2.78 14.20
C LEU A 72 8.22 2.44 15.27
N HIS A 73 7.68 1.23 15.22
CA HIS A 73 6.72 0.75 16.20
C HIS A 73 7.33 0.68 17.60
N LYS A 74 8.53 0.12 17.75
CA LYS A 74 9.22 0.06 19.06
C LYS A 74 9.52 1.45 19.62
N LEU A 75 9.92 2.39 18.76
CA LEU A 75 10.13 3.78 19.15
C LEU A 75 8.84 4.45 19.61
N PHE A 76 7.74 4.17 18.92
CA PHE A 76 6.43 4.70 19.28
C PHE A 76 5.95 4.15 20.63
N GLU A 77 6.07 2.85 20.86
CA GLU A 77 5.74 2.23 22.16
C GLU A 77 6.62 2.78 23.29
N ASP A 78 7.93 2.90 23.07
CA ASP A 78 8.87 3.42 24.05
C ASP A 78 8.58 4.89 24.39
N TYR A 79 8.24 5.71 23.39
CA TYR A 79 7.83 7.10 23.60
C TYR A 79 6.59 7.20 24.49
N LEU A 80 5.55 6.42 24.21
CA LEU A 80 4.30 6.43 24.99
C LEU A 80 4.52 5.98 26.44
N LYS A 81 5.48 5.08 26.67
CA LYS A 81 5.83 4.55 28.00
C LYS A 81 6.91 5.36 28.72
N GLY A 82 7.48 6.38 28.08
CA GLY A 82 8.58 7.18 28.62
C GLY A 82 9.89 6.42 28.79
N GLY A 83 10.17 5.46 27.89
CA GLY A 83 11.31 4.56 27.96
C GLY A 83 12.64 5.14 27.45
N GLY A 84 13.61 4.25 27.22
CA GLY A 84 15.02 4.60 27.03
C GLY A 84 15.38 5.15 25.65
N LEU A 85 14.61 4.82 24.61
CA LEU A 85 14.79 5.33 23.24
C LEU A 85 14.36 6.80 23.11
N LYS A 86 13.54 7.30 24.04
CA LYS A 86 13.31 8.74 24.21
C LYS A 86 14.63 9.52 24.35
N GLY A 87 15.63 8.95 25.04
CA GLY A 87 16.95 9.55 25.19
C GLY A 87 17.69 9.74 23.86
N LEU A 88 17.48 8.86 22.88
CA LEU A 88 18.06 9.01 21.55
C LEU A 88 17.40 10.17 20.78
N ILE A 89 16.07 10.34 20.91
CA ILE A 89 15.38 11.52 20.37
C ILE A 89 15.89 12.80 21.02
N GLU A 90 16.15 12.79 22.33
CA GLU A 90 16.72 13.94 23.05
C GLU A 90 18.16 14.24 22.61
N ASP A 91 18.99 13.22 22.44
CA ASP A 91 20.36 13.35 21.92
C ASP A 91 20.38 13.93 20.50
N LEU A 92 19.49 13.48 19.61
CA LEU A 92 19.32 14.08 18.27
C LEU A 92 18.98 15.57 18.34
N ASN A 93 18.06 15.95 19.23
CA ASN A 93 17.68 17.36 19.41
C ASN A 93 18.85 18.20 19.94
N ARG A 94 19.62 17.65 20.89
CA ARG A 94 20.79 18.31 21.48
C ARG A 94 21.89 18.54 20.45
N LEU A 95 22.15 17.53 19.61
CA LEU A 95 23.14 17.59 18.54
C LEU A 95 22.67 18.41 17.33
N LYS A 96 21.39 18.81 17.28
CA LYS A 96 20.77 19.57 16.19
C LYS A 96 20.92 18.90 14.82
N ILE A 97 20.96 17.57 14.81
CA ILE A 97 21.08 16.75 13.60
C ILE A 97 19.82 16.90 12.75
N LYS A 98 19.99 17.18 11.46
CA LYS A 98 18.88 17.24 10.50
C LYS A 98 18.69 15.92 9.75
N LYS A 99 17.51 15.74 9.17
CA LYS A 99 17.13 14.52 8.44
C LYS A 99 18.06 14.28 7.25
N GLU A 100 18.37 15.37 6.56
CA GLU A 100 19.20 15.39 5.37
C GLU A 100 20.60 14.86 5.69
N GLU A 101 21.18 15.20 6.84
CA GLU A 101 22.52 14.75 7.26
C GLU A 101 22.59 13.22 7.45
N ILE A 102 21.51 12.61 7.93
CA ILE A 102 21.39 11.16 8.09
C ILE A 102 21.26 10.50 6.72
N LEU A 103 20.34 10.99 5.88
CA LEU A 103 20.13 10.47 4.53
C LEU A 103 21.40 10.57 3.69
N ASP A 104 22.09 11.69 3.80
CA ASP A 104 23.36 11.98 3.13
C ASP A 104 24.46 10.99 3.49
N THR A 105 24.49 10.54 4.74
CA THR A 105 25.46 9.56 5.24
C THR A 105 25.08 8.13 4.85
N ILE A 106 23.78 7.83 4.77
CA ILE A 106 23.27 6.51 4.35
C ILE A 106 23.38 6.31 2.85
N MET A 107 23.10 7.35 2.05
CA MET A 107 23.04 7.27 0.59
C MET A 107 24.43 7.34 -0.07
N GLY A 108 25.50 7.67 0.67
CA GLY A 108 26.86 7.80 0.11
C GLY A 108 27.01 8.96 -0.90
N GLU A 109 28.25 9.35 -1.21
CA GLU A 109 28.52 10.39 -2.22
C GLU A 109 28.15 9.94 -3.64
N ASP A 110 28.24 8.63 -3.94
CA ASP A 110 27.98 8.06 -5.27
C ASP A 110 26.52 8.19 -5.73
N VAL A 111 25.56 8.16 -4.81
CA VAL A 111 24.13 8.36 -5.13
C VAL A 111 23.81 9.84 -5.35
N LYS A 112 24.53 10.75 -4.70
CA LYS A 112 24.34 12.20 -4.85
C LYS A 112 24.93 12.75 -6.15
N GLU A 113 26.00 12.15 -6.68
CA GLU A 113 26.57 12.52 -7.97
C GLU A 113 25.77 11.99 -9.18
N GLY A 114 24.65 11.29 -8.96
CA GLY A 114 23.89 10.67 -10.04
C GLY A 114 24.66 9.54 -10.76
N LYS A 115 25.74 9.03 -10.16
CA LYS A 115 26.52 7.88 -10.63
C LYS A 115 26.03 6.56 -10.00
N SER A 116 24.74 6.52 -9.67
CA SER A 116 24.06 5.26 -9.39
C SER A 116 23.80 4.57 -10.73
N ASP A 117 24.63 3.59 -11.08
CA ASP A 117 24.33 2.62 -12.16
C ASP A 117 23.07 1.79 -11.86
N LYS A 118 22.51 1.91 -10.64
CA LYS A 118 21.20 1.37 -10.31
C LYS A 118 20.14 2.40 -10.66
N PRO A 119 19.32 2.15 -11.70
CA PRO A 119 18.21 3.03 -12.02
C PRO A 119 17.24 3.10 -10.84
N VAL A 120 16.58 4.25 -10.69
CA VAL A 120 15.45 4.49 -9.77
C VAL A 120 14.34 3.41 -9.94
N ASP A 121 14.37 2.67 -11.04
CA ASP A 121 13.52 1.51 -11.37
C ASP A 121 13.71 0.28 -10.47
N GLU A 122 14.81 0.15 -9.71
CA GLU A 122 15.02 -1.00 -8.79
C GLU A 122 14.20 -0.92 -7.49
N LEU A 123 13.61 0.24 -7.16
CA LEU A 123 13.08 0.49 -5.80
C LEU A 123 11.58 0.18 -5.61
N ALA A 124 10.85 -0.16 -6.67
CA ALA A 124 9.48 -0.60 -6.54
C ALA A 124 9.19 -1.73 -7.52
N SER A 125 9.17 -2.96 -7.00
CA SER A 125 8.42 -4.04 -7.63
C SER A 125 7.22 -4.38 -6.77
N LEU A 126 6.11 -4.72 -7.42
CA LEU A 126 4.92 -5.23 -6.77
C LEU A 126 4.61 -6.61 -7.33
N THR A 127 4.50 -7.59 -6.45
CA THR A 127 3.92 -8.88 -6.74
C THR A 127 2.40 -8.72 -6.80
N VAL A 128 1.78 -9.22 -7.87
CA VAL A 128 0.33 -9.24 -8.06
C VAL A 128 -0.13 -10.66 -8.28
N TRP A 129 -0.96 -11.15 -7.36
CA TRP A 129 -1.62 -12.45 -7.50
C TRP A 129 -3.06 -12.20 -7.91
N THR A 130 -3.41 -12.73 -9.08
CA THR A 130 -4.76 -12.66 -9.64
C THR A 130 -5.43 -13.99 -9.43
N TYR A 131 -6.60 -13.95 -8.80
CA TYR A 131 -7.44 -15.10 -8.51
C TYR A 131 -8.77 -14.98 -9.26
N LYS A 132 -9.43 -16.12 -9.49
CA LYS A 132 -10.82 -16.11 -9.95
C LYS A 132 -11.75 -15.66 -8.83
N THR A 133 -12.69 -14.78 -9.12
CA THR A 133 -13.78 -14.45 -8.18
C THR A 133 -14.85 -15.54 -8.24
N PRO A 134 -15.15 -16.25 -7.13
CA PRO A 134 -16.14 -17.32 -7.11
C PRO A 134 -17.58 -16.76 -7.16
N ASP A 135 -18.05 -16.19 -6.04
CA ASP A 135 -19.31 -15.45 -5.94
C ASP A 135 -19.05 -14.06 -5.38
N LEU A 136 -19.20 -13.04 -6.24
CA LEU A 136 -18.92 -11.65 -5.91
C LEU A 136 -19.71 -11.17 -4.69
N LEU A 137 -21.02 -11.44 -4.63
CA LEU A 137 -21.87 -10.90 -3.58
C LEU A 137 -21.56 -11.53 -2.22
N SER A 138 -21.40 -12.85 -2.19
CA SER A 138 -21.01 -13.53 -0.95
C SER A 138 -19.62 -13.08 -0.49
N LEU A 139 -18.67 -12.93 -1.41
CA LEU A 139 -17.33 -12.48 -1.06
C LEU A 139 -17.35 -11.05 -0.49
N LEU A 140 -17.95 -10.08 -1.19
CA LEU A 140 -18.08 -8.71 -0.69
C LEU A 140 -18.76 -8.66 0.68
N LYS A 141 -19.85 -9.41 0.87
CA LYS A 141 -20.54 -9.50 2.17
C LYS A 141 -19.64 -10.04 3.28
N LYS A 142 -18.79 -11.03 3.01
CA LYS A 142 -17.82 -11.52 4.00
C LYS A 142 -16.82 -10.44 4.38
N PHE A 143 -16.34 -9.66 3.41
CA PHE A 143 -15.46 -8.53 3.68
C PHE A 143 -16.13 -7.45 4.53
N GLU A 144 -17.39 -7.13 4.27
CA GLU A 144 -18.16 -6.19 5.09
C GLU A 144 -18.40 -6.71 6.52
N VAL A 145 -18.81 -7.98 6.69
CA VAL A 145 -19.04 -8.57 8.02
C VAL A 145 -17.75 -8.67 8.84
N ASN A 146 -16.61 -8.80 8.17
CA ASN A 146 -15.30 -8.88 8.78
C ASN A 146 -14.56 -7.54 8.86
N SER A 147 -15.16 -6.44 8.36
CA SER A 147 -14.58 -5.10 8.43
C SER A 147 -14.40 -4.70 9.90
N GLY A 148 -13.16 -4.63 10.34
CA GLY A 148 -12.79 -4.31 11.73
C GLY A 148 -12.41 -5.50 12.60
N LYS A 149 -12.44 -6.73 12.07
CA LYS A 149 -11.79 -7.87 12.72
C LYS A 149 -10.28 -7.81 12.55
N GLU A 150 -9.58 -8.34 13.55
CA GLU A 150 -8.14 -8.50 13.56
C GLU A 150 -7.82 -9.98 13.67
N TYR A 151 -6.83 -10.42 12.89
CA TYR A 151 -6.42 -11.82 12.80
C TYR A 151 -4.99 -11.93 13.27
N GLU A 152 -4.74 -12.81 14.23
CA GLU A 152 -3.38 -13.11 14.66
C GLU A 152 -2.70 -13.96 13.58
N ALA A 153 -1.49 -13.57 13.22
CA ALA A 153 -0.66 -14.30 12.27
C ALA A 153 0.81 -14.22 12.68
N GLU A 154 1.65 -15.00 11.99
CA GLU A 154 3.10 -14.93 12.12
C GLU A 154 3.70 -14.41 10.82
N TYR A 155 4.59 -13.42 10.91
CA TYR A 155 5.34 -12.90 9.79
C TYR A 155 6.82 -12.81 10.14
N LEU A 156 7.65 -13.64 9.50
CA LEU A 156 9.11 -13.67 9.69
C LEU A 156 9.53 -13.77 11.18
N GLY A 157 8.86 -14.67 11.92
CA GLY A 157 9.12 -14.93 13.34
C GLY A 157 8.49 -13.92 14.31
N LEU A 158 7.71 -12.95 13.81
CA LEU A 158 6.97 -12.01 14.65
C LEU A 158 5.48 -12.34 14.67
N LYS A 159 4.89 -12.35 15.86
CA LYS A 159 3.43 -12.28 16.01
C LYS A 159 2.95 -10.92 15.52
N VAL A 160 2.01 -10.93 14.58
CA VAL A 160 1.39 -9.73 14.01
C VAL A 160 -0.13 -9.83 14.06
N TYR A 161 -0.80 -8.69 13.98
CA TYR A 161 -2.25 -8.58 13.90
C TYR A 161 -2.61 -7.97 12.56
N VAL A 162 -3.35 -8.72 11.74
CA VAL A 162 -3.75 -8.31 10.39
C VAL A 162 -5.21 -7.86 10.40
N ALA A 163 -5.49 -6.66 9.89
CA ALA A 163 -6.84 -6.16 9.71
C ALA A 163 -7.05 -5.79 8.24
N ILE A 164 -8.12 -6.27 7.62
CA ILE A 164 -8.47 -5.88 6.26
C ILE A 164 -9.54 -4.81 6.33
N ARG A 165 -9.23 -3.62 5.81
CA ARG A 165 -10.11 -2.45 5.88
C ARG A 165 -10.61 -2.06 4.49
N PRO A 166 -11.91 -1.72 4.32
CA PRO A 166 -12.42 -1.24 3.05
C PRO A 166 -11.86 0.15 2.73
N ASP A 167 -11.68 0.42 1.45
CA ASP A 167 -11.56 1.78 0.95
C ASP A 167 -12.96 2.42 0.93
N PRO A 168 -13.19 3.52 1.68
CA PRO A 168 -14.52 4.14 1.73
C PRO A 168 -14.97 4.72 0.39
N ASP A 169 -14.02 5.05 -0.50
CA ASP A 169 -14.31 5.73 -1.76
C ASP A 169 -14.50 4.74 -2.92
N GLU A 170 -14.24 3.45 -2.70
CA GLU A 170 -14.11 2.51 -3.79
C GLU A 170 -14.64 1.09 -3.47
N LEU A 171 -15.78 0.73 -4.08
CA LEU A 171 -16.37 -0.60 -3.94
C LEU A 171 -15.39 -1.71 -4.33
N GLY A 172 -15.35 -2.76 -3.51
CA GLY A 172 -14.50 -3.94 -3.75
C GLY A 172 -13.02 -3.66 -3.58
N SER A 173 -12.63 -2.51 -3.01
CA SER A 173 -11.23 -2.16 -2.72
C SER A 173 -10.97 -2.25 -1.23
N TYR A 174 -9.89 -2.91 -0.84
CA TYR A 174 -9.51 -3.10 0.56
C TYR A 174 -8.00 -2.99 0.75
N ALA A 175 -7.58 -2.58 1.94
CA ALA A 175 -6.19 -2.52 2.36
C ALA A 175 -5.93 -3.46 3.55
N PRO A 176 -5.01 -4.43 3.42
CA PRO A 176 -4.51 -5.18 4.55
C PRO A 176 -3.55 -4.30 5.36
N TYR A 177 -3.92 -4.05 6.62
CA TYR A 177 -3.10 -3.39 7.62
C TYR A 177 -2.48 -4.41 8.56
N VAL A 178 -1.21 -4.22 8.89
CA VAL A 178 -0.47 -5.07 9.83
C VAL A 178 -0.04 -4.24 11.03
N PHE A 179 -0.31 -4.76 12.23
CA PHE A 179 0.08 -4.20 13.51
C PHE A 179 0.98 -5.17 14.26
N LEU A 180 1.89 -4.65 15.09
CA LEU A 180 2.82 -5.45 15.90
C LEU A 180 2.31 -5.69 17.33
N THR A 181 1.19 -5.07 17.70
CA THR A 181 0.58 -5.14 19.03
C THR A 181 -0.94 -4.96 18.90
N ASP A 182 -1.69 -5.51 19.84
CA ASP A 182 -3.14 -5.29 20.01
C ASP A 182 -3.45 -4.05 20.86
N ASN A 183 -2.45 -3.52 21.59
CA ASN A 183 -2.60 -2.38 22.48
C ASN A 183 -2.65 -1.06 21.72
N LYS A 184 -3.66 -0.23 22.00
CA LYS A 184 -3.78 1.14 21.45
C LYS A 184 -3.25 2.19 22.43
N PRO A 185 -2.68 3.33 21.96
CA PRO A 185 -2.45 3.65 20.55
C PRO A 185 -1.28 2.87 19.95
N ARG A 186 -1.36 2.55 18.66
CA ARG A 186 -0.33 1.79 17.92
C ARG A 186 -0.17 2.27 16.48
N LEU A 187 0.98 1.93 15.89
CA LEU A 187 1.22 2.08 14.45
C LEU A 187 0.75 0.84 13.69
N GLY A 188 0.11 1.06 12.54
CA GLY A 188 -0.22 0.02 11.56
C GLY A 188 0.39 0.35 10.21
N LEU A 189 0.83 -0.67 9.48
CA LEU A 189 1.37 -0.55 8.13
C LEU A 189 0.38 -1.11 7.12
N ALA A 190 -0.06 -0.30 6.15
CA ALA A 190 -0.72 -0.84 4.97
C ALA A 190 0.30 -1.67 4.17
N MET A 191 0.01 -2.94 3.91
CA MET A 191 0.93 -3.85 3.21
C MET A 191 0.75 -3.86 1.69
N GLY A 192 -0.43 -3.48 1.21
CA GLY A 192 -0.78 -3.54 -0.20
C GLY A 192 -2.24 -3.21 -0.46
N ARG A 193 -2.81 -3.80 -1.52
CA ARG A 193 -4.22 -3.62 -1.91
C ARG A 193 -4.84 -4.96 -2.29
N ILE A 194 -6.11 -5.12 -1.96
CA ILE A 194 -6.98 -6.20 -2.41
C ILE A 194 -8.10 -5.56 -3.23
N SER A 195 -8.18 -5.90 -4.51
CA SER A 195 -9.23 -5.43 -5.42
C SER A 195 -10.09 -6.61 -5.85
N ILE A 196 -11.38 -6.53 -5.60
CA ILE A 196 -12.36 -7.56 -5.93
C ILE A 196 -13.28 -7.00 -7.00
N ASP A 197 -13.41 -7.75 -8.10
CA ASP A 197 -14.32 -7.49 -9.18
C ASP A 197 -15.11 -8.75 -9.57
N PRO A 198 -16.16 -8.65 -10.39
CA PRO A 198 -17.01 -9.79 -10.75
C PRO A 198 -16.30 -11.00 -11.36
N TYR A 199 -15.09 -10.84 -11.88
CA TYR A 199 -14.33 -11.87 -12.59
C TYR A 199 -13.04 -12.25 -11.86
N GLU A 200 -12.37 -11.25 -11.29
CA GLU A 200 -11.05 -11.42 -10.70
C GLU A 200 -10.94 -10.74 -9.33
N THR A 201 -10.16 -11.38 -8.46
CA THR A 201 -9.67 -10.80 -7.22
C THR A 201 -8.16 -10.63 -7.36
N ASN A 202 -7.67 -9.42 -7.21
CA ASN A 202 -6.26 -9.10 -7.23
C ASN A 202 -5.75 -8.77 -5.84
N VAL A 203 -4.61 -9.34 -5.49
CA VAL A 203 -3.88 -8.96 -4.28
C VAL A 203 -2.50 -8.47 -4.72
N THR A 204 -2.16 -7.25 -4.32
CA THR A 204 -0.93 -6.55 -4.70
C THR A 204 -0.09 -6.30 -3.47
N GLN A 205 1.19 -6.71 -3.47
CA GLN A 205 2.11 -6.65 -2.34
C GLN A 205 3.55 -6.35 -2.79
N LEU A 206 4.41 -5.84 -1.90
CA LEU A 206 5.82 -5.55 -2.22
C LEU A 206 6.66 -6.79 -2.47
N THR A 207 6.39 -7.87 -1.74
CA THR A 207 7.18 -9.10 -1.82
C THR A 207 6.26 -10.31 -1.80
N GLU A 208 6.76 -11.45 -2.29
CA GLU A 208 6.02 -12.72 -2.22
C GLU A 208 5.73 -13.12 -0.76
N SER A 209 6.66 -12.88 0.18
CA SER A 209 6.44 -13.19 1.60
C SER A 209 5.24 -12.43 2.18
N ARG A 210 5.06 -11.14 1.84
CA ARG A 210 3.88 -10.37 2.26
C ARG A 210 2.61 -10.87 1.59
N GLN A 211 2.73 -11.32 0.34
CA GLN A 211 1.64 -11.92 -0.41
C GLN A 211 1.16 -13.23 0.20
N GLU A 212 2.07 -14.07 0.69
CA GLU A 212 1.76 -15.29 1.42
C GLU A 212 1.06 -15.01 2.75
N LEU A 213 1.53 -14.02 3.52
CA LEU A 213 0.88 -13.57 4.77
C LEU A 213 -0.57 -13.12 4.51
N VAL A 214 -0.80 -12.27 3.51
CA VAL A 214 -2.16 -11.77 3.23
C VAL A 214 -3.03 -12.88 2.67
N GLN A 215 -2.47 -13.77 1.84
CA GLN A 215 -3.21 -14.90 1.29
C GLN A 215 -3.66 -15.87 2.39
N SER A 216 -2.81 -16.21 3.37
CA SER A 216 -3.21 -17.13 4.44
C SER A 216 -4.41 -16.60 5.21
N VAL A 217 -4.41 -15.31 5.56
CA VAL A 217 -5.55 -14.62 6.21
C VAL A 217 -6.80 -14.66 5.34
N LEU A 218 -6.66 -14.45 4.02
CA LEU A 218 -7.78 -14.49 3.08
C LEU A 218 -8.39 -15.90 2.96
N GLU A 219 -7.56 -16.93 2.81
CA GLU A 219 -8.01 -18.30 2.66
C GLU A 219 -8.64 -18.87 3.94
N GLU A 220 -8.12 -18.48 5.10
CA GLU A 220 -8.63 -18.94 6.40
C GLU A 220 -9.98 -18.30 6.75
N HIS A 221 -10.15 -16.99 6.50
CA HIS A 221 -11.27 -16.24 7.07
C HIS A 221 -12.30 -15.72 6.05
N TYR A 222 -11.97 -15.72 4.76
CA TYR A 222 -12.85 -15.20 3.72
C TYR A 222 -13.26 -16.32 2.78
N GLU A 223 -12.35 -16.82 1.95
CA GLU A 223 -12.64 -17.91 1.03
C GLU A 223 -11.36 -18.48 0.42
N LYS A 224 -11.37 -19.77 0.09
CA LYS A 224 -10.30 -20.36 -0.69
C LYS A 224 -10.32 -19.79 -2.11
N LEU A 225 -9.27 -19.06 -2.47
CA LEU A 225 -9.14 -18.43 -3.78
C LEU A 225 -8.47 -19.37 -4.78
N THR A 226 -8.91 -19.33 -6.04
CA THR A 226 -8.28 -20.10 -7.13
C THR A 226 -7.34 -19.20 -7.91
N LEU A 227 -6.02 -19.41 -7.76
CA LEU A 227 -5.00 -18.64 -8.45
C LEU A 227 -5.12 -18.80 -9.97
N LYS A 228 -5.16 -17.67 -10.68
CA LYS A 228 -5.16 -17.59 -12.15
C LYS A 228 -3.77 -17.26 -12.68
N SER A 229 -3.09 -16.28 -12.07
CA SER A 229 -1.76 -15.85 -12.49
C SER A 229 -1.02 -15.14 -11.37
N LYS A 230 0.31 -15.14 -11.48
CA LYS A 230 1.22 -14.30 -10.69
C LYS A 230 1.99 -13.42 -11.67
N THR A 231 2.03 -12.12 -11.38
CA THR A 231 2.70 -11.13 -12.22
C THR A 231 3.51 -10.21 -11.34
N GLU A 232 4.63 -9.71 -11.84
CA GLU A 232 5.43 -8.69 -11.17
C GLU A 232 5.33 -7.39 -11.97
N TRP A 233 5.00 -6.29 -11.30
CA TRP A 233 4.99 -4.94 -11.88
C TRP A 233 6.22 -4.18 -11.39
N LYS A 234 6.93 -3.47 -12.27
CA LYS A 234 8.19 -2.77 -11.94
C LYS A 234 8.21 -1.35 -12.46
N GLY A 235 8.90 -0.46 -11.75
CA GLY A 235 9.15 0.92 -12.22
C GLY A 235 7.87 1.67 -12.58
N GLU A 236 7.89 2.39 -13.71
CA GLU A 236 6.75 3.17 -14.21
C GLU A 236 5.49 2.32 -14.50
N ASP A 237 5.68 1.02 -14.81
CA ASP A 237 4.58 0.10 -15.12
C ASP A 237 3.64 -0.10 -13.93
N ILE A 238 4.10 0.10 -12.69
CA ILE A 238 3.24 -0.05 -11.50
C ILE A 238 2.04 0.88 -11.58
N MET A 239 2.29 2.18 -11.80
CA MET A 239 1.23 3.19 -11.81
C MET A 239 0.34 3.04 -13.04
N ILE A 240 0.94 2.68 -14.18
CA ILE A 240 0.24 2.39 -15.43
C ILE A 240 -0.72 1.20 -15.24
N ASN A 241 -0.22 0.09 -14.70
CA ASN A 241 -0.99 -1.13 -14.49
C ASN A 241 -2.10 -0.92 -13.46
N GLN A 242 -1.83 -0.24 -12.35
CA GLN A 242 -2.86 0.08 -11.35
C GLN A 242 -4.03 0.85 -11.98
N ARG A 243 -3.74 1.96 -12.68
CA ARG A 243 -4.77 2.78 -13.34
C ARG A 243 -5.53 2.01 -14.42
N THR A 244 -4.81 1.22 -15.21
CA THR A 244 -5.43 0.35 -16.22
C THR A 244 -6.39 -0.62 -15.56
N TYR A 245 -5.97 -1.25 -14.45
CA TYR A 245 -6.78 -2.23 -13.75
C TYR A 245 -8.01 -1.60 -13.08
N ASP A 246 -7.90 -0.39 -12.54
CA ASP A 246 -9.03 0.35 -11.98
C ASP A 246 -10.11 0.62 -13.03
N ILE A 247 -9.71 0.99 -14.26
CA ILE A 247 -10.65 1.18 -15.38
C ILE A 247 -11.28 -0.14 -15.80
N VAL A 248 -10.48 -1.20 -15.97
CA VAL A 248 -10.97 -2.55 -16.31
C VAL A 248 -11.99 -3.02 -15.28
N ARG A 249 -11.69 -2.84 -13.99
CA ARG A 249 -12.59 -3.16 -12.89
C ARG A 249 -13.91 -2.41 -12.97
N ALA A 250 -13.89 -1.10 -13.21
CA ALA A 250 -15.10 -0.30 -13.38
C ALA A 250 -15.96 -0.79 -14.56
N LEU A 251 -15.32 -1.15 -15.69
CA LEU A 251 -16.00 -1.74 -16.84
C LEU A 251 -16.64 -3.08 -16.47
N ARG A 252 -15.94 -3.95 -15.73
CA ARG A 252 -16.46 -5.25 -15.29
C ARG A 252 -17.67 -5.13 -14.38
N TYR A 253 -17.62 -4.21 -13.41
CA TYR A 253 -18.79 -3.89 -12.59
C TYR A 253 -19.96 -3.37 -13.42
N SER A 254 -19.70 -2.48 -14.39
CA SER A 254 -20.72 -1.97 -15.30
C SER A 254 -21.37 -3.10 -16.09
N ARG A 255 -20.57 -4.01 -16.65
CA ARG A 255 -21.06 -5.20 -17.37
C ARG A 255 -21.89 -6.12 -16.47
N TRP A 256 -21.42 -6.37 -15.25
CA TRP A 256 -22.13 -7.21 -14.29
C TRP A 256 -23.49 -6.60 -13.90
N ALA A 257 -23.54 -5.28 -13.66
CA ALA A 257 -24.77 -4.56 -13.37
C ALA A 257 -25.75 -4.64 -14.55
N LEU A 258 -25.28 -4.38 -15.77
CA LEU A 258 -26.07 -4.48 -17.00
C LEU A 258 -26.66 -5.88 -17.18
N LYS A 259 -25.84 -6.93 -17.03
CA LYS A 259 -26.31 -8.33 -17.09
C LYS A 259 -27.39 -8.61 -16.04
N THR A 260 -27.23 -8.09 -14.83
CA THR A 260 -28.20 -8.27 -13.73
C THR A 260 -29.57 -7.70 -14.08
N VAL A 261 -29.61 -6.57 -14.81
CA VAL A 261 -30.85 -5.95 -15.30
C VAL A 261 -31.26 -6.40 -16.71
N LYS A 262 -30.58 -7.43 -17.26
CA LYS A 262 -30.82 -7.97 -18.61
C LYS A 262 -30.68 -6.93 -19.74
N LEU A 263 -29.75 -5.99 -19.57
CA LEU A 263 -29.35 -5.04 -20.60
C LEU A 263 -27.97 -5.40 -21.16
N SER A 264 -27.77 -5.10 -22.43
CA SER A 264 -26.48 -5.14 -23.11
C SER A 264 -25.77 -3.78 -23.05
N PHE A 265 -24.45 -3.80 -23.25
CA PHE A 265 -23.68 -2.57 -23.38
C PHE A 265 -24.12 -1.76 -24.61
N THR A 266 -24.42 -2.44 -25.72
CA THR A 266 -24.98 -1.82 -26.93
C THR A 266 -26.29 -1.07 -26.64
N GLU A 267 -27.22 -1.65 -25.87
CA GLU A 267 -28.48 -0.98 -25.50
C GLU A 267 -28.23 0.27 -24.62
N LEU A 268 -27.26 0.22 -23.71
CA LEU A 268 -26.86 1.37 -22.91
C LEU A 268 -26.27 2.49 -23.79
N VAL A 269 -25.34 2.15 -24.70
CA VAL A 269 -24.70 3.12 -25.60
C VAL A 269 -25.73 3.75 -26.55
N ASN A 270 -26.67 2.96 -27.07
CA ASN A 270 -27.77 3.49 -27.88
C ASN A 270 -28.71 4.41 -27.09
N SER A 271 -28.76 4.24 -25.76
CA SER A 271 -29.50 5.12 -24.84
C SER A 271 -28.69 6.34 -24.41
N LEU A 272 -27.40 6.42 -24.75
CA LEU A 272 -26.52 7.52 -24.36
C LEU A 272 -27.04 8.90 -24.82
N PRO A 273 -27.60 9.09 -26.03
CA PRO A 273 -28.18 10.39 -26.41
C PRO A 273 -29.34 10.83 -25.50
N LEU A 274 -30.15 9.86 -25.03
CA LEU A 274 -31.25 10.10 -24.11
C LEU A 274 -30.74 10.38 -22.69
N LEU A 275 -29.68 9.69 -22.25
CA LEU A 275 -29.03 9.98 -20.97
C LEU A 275 -28.35 11.36 -21.00
N LEU A 276 -27.67 11.70 -22.09
CA LEU A 276 -27.02 13.00 -22.28
C LEU A 276 -28.03 14.14 -22.30
N SER A 277 -29.26 13.93 -22.81
CA SER A 277 -30.30 14.97 -22.76
C SER A 277 -30.85 15.22 -21.35
N THR A 278 -30.61 14.32 -20.40
CA THR A 278 -30.92 14.51 -18.97
C THR A 278 -29.80 15.19 -18.18
N VAL A 279 -28.62 15.36 -18.78
CA VAL A 279 -27.50 16.08 -18.17
C VAL A 279 -27.69 17.59 -18.36
N ASN A 280 -27.64 18.36 -17.27
CA ASN A 280 -27.84 19.82 -17.30
C ASN A 280 -26.87 20.57 -18.24
N ASP A 281 -25.66 20.04 -18.45
CA ASP A 281 -24.68 20.57 -19.42
C ASP A 281 -23.95 19.44 -20.19
N PRO A 282 -24.51 18.99 -21.33
CA PRO A 282 -23.93 17.91 -22.12
C PRO A 282 -22.58 18.27 -22.74
N LYS A 283 -22.32 19.56 -23.02
CA LYS A 283 -21.05 20.01 -23.62
C LYS A 283 -19.92 19.89 -22.60
N SER A 284 -20.16 20.31 -21.36
CA SER A 284 -19.18 20.17 -20.28
C SER A 284 -18.90 18.70 -19.97
N PHE A 285 -19.92 17.83 -20.02
CA PHE A 285 -19.72 16.39 -19.86
C PHE A 285 -18.87 15.77 -20.99
N LEU A 286 -19.16 16.11 -22.26
CA LEU A 286 -18.34 15.65 -23.39
C LEU A 286 -16.90 16.17 -23.32
N LYS A 287 -16.72 17.41 -22.85
CA LYS A 287 -15.39 17.98 -22.60
C LYS A 287 -14.66 17.19 -21.52
N PHE A 288 -15.31 16.90 -20.40
CA PHE A 288 -14.76 16.06 -19.33
C PHE A 288 -14.34 14.68 -19.85
N LEU A 289 -15.17 14.01 -20.65
CA LEU A 289 -14.81 12.70 -21.21
C LEU A 289 -13.58 12.75 -22.12
N ARG A 290 -13.44 13.80 -22.95
CA ARG A 290 -12.25 14.01 -23.77
C ARG A 290 -11.02 14.30 -22.92
N GLU A 291 -11.15 15.17 -21.92
CA GLU A 291 -10.05 15.47 -21.00
C GLU A 291 -9.62 14.22 -20.22
N PHE A 292 -10.56 13.38 -19.79
CA PHE A 292 -10.28 12.10 -19.16
C PHE A 292 -9.55 11.14 -20.10
N HIS A 293 -9.99 11.04 -21.36
CA HIS A 293 -9.31 10.22 -22.38
C HIS A 293 -7.87 10.71 -22.62
N ASP A 294 -7.69 12.00 -22.86
CA ASP A 294 -6.38 12.59 -23.13
C ASP A 294 -5.44 12.46 -21.91
N ASP A 295 -5.99 12.60 -20.70
CA ASP A 295 -5.26 12.38 -19.45
C ASP A 295 -4.88 10.91 -19.25
N ALA A 296 -5.78 9.97 -19.57
CA ALA A 296 -5.48 8.54 -19.56
C ALA A 296 -4.33 8.18 -20.51
N GLU A 297 -4.37 8.72 -21.74
CA GLU A 297 -3.32 8.51 -22.75
C GLU A 297 -1.98 9.12 -22.31
N LYS A 298 -1.99 10.36 -21.79
CA LYS A 298 -0.79 11.01 -21.23
C LYS A 298 -0.21 10.28 -20.03
N LYS A 299 -1.06 9.62 -19.24
CA LYS A 299 -0.68 8.84 -18.05
C LYS A 299 -0.18 7.43 -18.39
N GLY A 300 -0.08 7.09 -19.67
CA GLY A 300 0.45 5.80 -20.14
C GLY A 300 -0.48 4.63 -19.89
N ILE A 301 -1.77 4.86 -19.62
CA ILE A 301 -2.75 3.78 -19.39
C ILE A 301 -2.76 2.84 -20.60
N ASN A 302 -2.79 1.53 -20.35
CA ASN A 302 -2.77 0.54 -21.43
C ASN A 302 -4.16 0.44 -22.11
N LEU A 303 -4.35 1.28 -23.12
CA LEU A 303 -5.59 1.35 -23.90
C LEU A 303 -5.91 0.05 -24.64
N ASP A 304 -4.91 -0.76 -24.97
CA ASP A 304 -5.14 -2.02 -25.68
C ASP A 304 -5.77 -3.07 -24.75
N VAL A 305 -5.35 -3.13 -23.49
CA VAL A 305 -6.02 -3.94 -22.45
C VAL A 305 -7.46 -3.49 -22.26
N ILE A 306 -7.71 -2.18 -22.18
CA ILE A 306 -9.06 -1.63 -22.04
C ILE A 306 -9.93 -1.96 -23.26
N LYS A 307 -9.42 -1.73 -24.48
CA LYS A 307 -10.13 -2.05 -25.73
C LYS A 307 -10.48 -3.54 -25.81
N LYS A 308 -9.55 -4.40 -25.42
CA LYS A 308 -9.79 -5.85 -25.38
C LYS A 308 -10.91 -6.18 -24.41
N GLU A 309 -10.87 -5.66 -23.20
CA GLU A 309 -11.91 -5.89 -22.20
C GLU A 309 -13.28 -5.39 -22.71
N VAL A 310 -13.35 -4.17 -23.27
CA VAL A 310 -14.58 -3.62 -23.89
C VAL A 310 -15.09 -4.54 -25.01
N THR A 311 -14.22 -5.00 -25.91
CA THR A 311 -14.60 -5.89 -27.02
C THR A 311 -15.17 -7.22 -26.50
N GLU A 312 -14.61 -7.76 -25.42
CA GLU A 312 -15.12 -8.97 -24.76
C GLU A 312 -16.47 -8.75 -24.06
N MET A 313 -16.91 -7.50 -23.88
CA MET A 313 -18.20 -7.15 -23.27
C MET A 313 -19.39 -7.28 -24.24
N GLY A 314 -19.15 -7.16 -25.56
CA GLY A 314 -20.19 -7.08 -26.60
C GLY A 314 -20.58 -5.64 -26.90
#